data_AF-A0AAY5ELR1-F1
#
_entry.id   AF-A0AAY5ELR1-F1
#
_cell.length_a   1.000
_cell.length_b   1.000
_cell.length_c   1.000
_cell.angle_alpha   90.00
_cell.angle_beta   90.00
_cell.angle_gamma   90.00
#
_symmetry.space_group_name_H-M   'P 1'
#
loop_
_entity.id
_entity.type
_entity.pdbx_description
1 polymer ?
#
loop_
_entity_poly.entity_id
_entity_poly.type
_entity_poly.pdbx_seq_one_letter_code
_entity_poly.pdbx_strand_id
1 'polypeptide(L)'
;VEETKPKFKSFALPNLVPPKIPDGERVDFDDIHRKRMEKDLNELQTLIEAHFESRKKEEEELISLKDRIEKRRSERAEQQRIRNEREKERQKRLEEERTRKEEEEAKRRAEDDAKKKKTLTSLHFGERHAGKKQTGREKKKKILSDRRKSLDIENASESVLREKAKELWNWMHQLEEEKFELQYQFAKQKYEVSAKINKHRSTLNMKSNLL
;
A
#
# COMPACT_ATOMS: atom_id res chain seq x y z
N VAL A 1 -36.30 42.88 -29.12
CA VAL A 1 -35.27 43.79 -28.57
C VAL A 1 -34.55 44.37 -29.78
N GLU A 2 -34.80 45.64 -30.00
CA GLU A 2 -34.57 46.37 -31.25
C GLU A 2 -33.18 47.01 -31.20
N GLU A 3 -32.32 46.69 -32.17
CA GLU A 3 -30.96 47.24 -32.27
C GLU A 3 -31.02 48.73 -32.66
N THR A 4 -30.65 49.60 -31.73
CA THR A 4 -30.46 51.03 -32.01
C THR A 4 -28.98 51.31 -32.24
N LYS A 5 -28.61 51.48 -33.52
CA LYS A 5 -27.27 51.92 -33.96
C LYS A 5 -27.01 53.36 -33.48
N PRO A 6 -25.83 53.68 -32.92
CA PRO A 6 -25.50 55.05 -32.55
C PRO A 6 -25.24 55.89 -33.81
N LYS A 7 -25.92 57.06 -33.88
CA LYS A 7 -25.75 58.07 -34.93
C LYS A 7 -24.35 58.70 -34.83
N PHE A 8 -23.52 58.50 -35.85
CA PHE A 8 -22.24 59.18 -36.00
C PHE A 8 -22.46 60.69 -36.20
N LYS A 9 -21.93 61.50 -35.27
CA LYS A 9 -21.82 62.95 -35.43
C LYS A 9 -20.75 63.24 -36.48
N SER A 10 -21.12 63.98 -37.52
CA SER A 10 -20.22 64.50 -38.54
C SER A 10 -19.26 65.54 -37.94
N PHE A 11 -18.07 65.10 -37.54
CA PHE A 11 -16.94 66.00 -37.33
C PHE A 11 -16.48 66.48 -38.71
N ALA A 12 -16.63 67.77 -38.95
CA ALA A 12 -16.17 68.44 -40.15
C ALA A 12 -14.65 68.23 -40.32
N LEU A 13 -14.26 67.61 -41.43
CA LEU A 13 -12.87 67.56 -41.87
C LEU A 13 -12.43 69.01 -42.20
N PRO A 14 -11.31 69.51 -41.64
CA PRO A 14 -10.75 70.77 -42.09
C PRO A 14 -10.25 70.59 -43.53
N ASN A 15 -10.46 71.61 -44.37
CA ASN A 15 -10.02 71.67 -45.77
C ASN A 15 -8.63 71.04 -45.96
N LEU A 16 -8.58 69.90 -46.66
CA LEU A 16 -7.35 69.28 -47.14
C LEU A 16 -6.75 70.20 -48.21
N VAL A 17 -5.92 71.15 -47.78
CA VAL A 17 -4.89 71.72 -48.65
C VAL A 17 -3.90 70.57 -48.94
N PRO A 18 -3.65 70.21 -50.22
CA PRO A 18 -2.65 69.21 -50.54
C PRO A 18 -1.32 69.63 -49.90
N PRO A 19 -0.70 68.81 -49.03
CA PRO A 19 0.59 69.14 -48.47
C PRO A 19 1.55 69.36 -49.64
N LYS A 20 2.09 70.57 -49.73
CA LYS A 20 3.13 70.94 -50.68
C LYS A 20 4.28 69.96 -50.45
N ILE A 21 4.48 69.06 -51.41
CA ILE A 21 5.61 68.13 -51.43
C ILE A 21 6.86 69.01 -51.43
N PRO A 22 7.75 68.91 -50.42
CA PRO A 22 9.04 69.58 -50.49
C PRO A 22 9.78 69.09 -51.72
N ASP A 23 10.13 70.00 -52.61
CA ASP A 23 10.89 69.73 -53.82
C ASP A 23 12.22 69.05 -53.46
N GLY A 24 12.37 67.80 -53.90
CA GLY A 24 13.68 67.28 -54.30
C GLY A 24 14.63 66.77 -53.21
N GLU A 25 14.16 66.14 -52.14
CA GLU A 25 15.01 65.13 -51.47
C GLU A 25 14.92 63.85 -52.29
N ARG A 26 15.96 63.61 -53.10
CA ARG A 26 16.08 62.42 -53.96
C ARG A 26 15.99 61.19 -53.04
N VAL A 27 14.84 60.51 -53.06
CA VAL A 27 14.63 59.28 -52.29
C VAL A 27 15.71 58.29 -52.72
N ASP A 28 16.69 58.08 -51.85
CA ASP A 28 17.77 57.12 -52.09
C ASP A 28 17.20 55.71 -51.88
N PHE A 29 16.88 55.04 -52.99
CA PHE A 29 16.39 53.66 -52.96
C PHE A 29 17.40 52.69 -52.34
N ASP A 30 18.70 52.99 -52.42
CA ASP A 30 19.73 52.20 -51.77
C ASP A 30 19.68 52.40 -50.25
N ASP A 31 19.31 53.60 -49.77
CA ASP A 31 19.11 53.88 -48.35
C ASP A 31 17.90 53.14 -47.77
N ILE A 32 16.80 53.09 -48.51
CA ILE A 32 15.62 52.31 -48.13
C ILE A 32 15.96 50.82 -48.07
N HIS A 33 16.73 50.31 -49.04
CA HIS A 33 17.14 48.91 -49.04
C HIS A 33 18.08 48.59 -47.88
N ARG A 34 19.08 49.43 -47.60
CA ARG A 34 19.98 49.29 -46.45
C ARG A 34 19.21 49.30 -45.12
N LYS A 35 18.31 50.27 -44.92
CA LYS A 35 17.48 50.36 -43.70
C LYS A 35 16.55 49.17 -43.52
N ARG A 36 16.02 48.61 -44.61
CA ARG A 36 15.24 47.36 -44.56
C ARG A 36 16.12 46.20 -44.11
N MET A 37 17.27 46.01 -44.75
CA MET A 37 18.21 44.92 -44.39
C MET A 37 18.70 45.05 -42.94
N GLU A 38 19.00 46.26 -42.48
CA GLU A 38 19.41 46.53 -41.10
C GLU A 38 18.27 46.24 -40.11
N LYS A 39 17.03 46.65 -40.42
CA LYS A 39 15.87 46.31 -39.60
C LYS A 39 15.65 44.81 -39.52
N ASP A 40 15.65 44.12 -40.66
CA ASP A 40 15.41 42.67 -40.73
C ASP A 40 16.50 41.90 -39.97
N LEU A 41 17.76 42.38 -40.04
CA LEU A 41 18.87 41.80 -39.28
C LEU A 41 18.70 42.01 -37.76
N ASN A 42 18.32 43.21 -37.34
CA ASN A 42 18.08 43.53 -35.92
C ASN A 42 16.87 42.76 -35.36
N GLU A 43 15.81 42.62 -36.15
CA GLU A 43 14.62 41.84 -35.79
C GLU A 43 14.97 40.35 -35.67
N LEU A 44 15.77 39.82 -36.61
CA LEU A 44 16.26 38.45 -36.55
C LEU A 44 17.13 38.20 -35.31
N GLN A 45 18.07 39.10 -34.99
CA GLN A 45 18.89 39.01 -33.77
C GLN A 45 18.02 39.02 -32.51
N THR A 46 17.05 39.94 -32.45
CA THR A 46 16.12 40.04 -31.31
C THR A 46 15.30 38.75 -31.14
N LEU A 47 14.80 38.16 -32.24
CA LEU A 47 14.05 36.90 -32.22
C LEU A 47 14.93 35.73 -31.76
N ILE A 48 16.18 35.69 -32.22
CA ILE A 48 17.16 34.69 -31.81
C ILE A 48 17.40 34.79 -30.30
N GLU A 49 17.73 35.97 -29.80
CA GLU A 49 17.99 36.22 -28.37
C GLU A 49 16.77 35.86 -27.51
N ALA A 50 15.59 36.35 -27.88
CA ALA A 50 14.35 36.05 -27.17
C ALA A 50 14.05 34.55 -27.13
N HIS A 51 14.31 33.81 -28.22
CA HIS A 51 14.13 32.37 -28.25
C HIS A 51 15.08 31.65 -27.28
N PHE A 52 16.36 32.00 -27.32
CA PHE A 52 17.37 31.39 -26.45
C PHE A 52 17.15 31.72 -24.99
N GLU A 53 16.80 32.97 -24.65
CA GLU A 53 16.48 33.36 -23.27
C GLU A 53 15.22 32.64 -22.75
N SER A 54 14.16 32.57 -23.56
CA SER A 54 12.94 31.84 -23.18
C SER A 54 13.23 30.37 -22.93
N ARG A 55 13.94 29.71 -23.86
CA ARG A 55 14.34 28.30 -23.73
C ARG A 55 15.22 28.05 -22.52
N LYS A 56 16.22 28.89 -22.30
CA LYS A 56 17.12 28.75 -21.15
C LYS A 56 16.35 28.86 -19.83
N LYS A 57 15.45 29.84 -19.73
CA LYS A 57 14.63 30.02 -18.53
C LYS A 57 13.68 28.83 -18.30
N GLU A 58 13.02 28.34 -19.35
CA GLU A 58 12.17 27.16 -19.28
C GLU A 58 12.96 25.90 -18.87
N GLU A 59 14.18 25.72 -19.40
CA GLU A 59 15.05 24.61 -19.04
C GLU A 59 15.51 24.68 -17.59
N GLU A 60 15.90 25.86 -17.10
CA GLU A 60 16.26 26.07 -15.70
C GLU A 60 15.08 25.79 -14.75
N GLU A 61 13.87 26.22 -15.11
CA GLU A 61 12.64 25.92 -14.35
C GLU A 61 12.32 24.42 -14.35
N LEU A 62 12.49 23.75 -15.49
CA LEU A 62 12.27 22.31 -15.63
C LEU A 62 13.28 21.51 -14.81
N ILE A 63 14.56 21.89 -14.85
CA ILE A 63 15.63 21.26 -14.06
C ILE A 63 15.34 21.43 -12.57
N SER A 64 15.07 22.66 -12.12
CA SER A 64 14.72 22.94 -10.72
C SER A 64 13.51 22.12 -10.24
N LEU A 65 12.49 21.96 -11.10
CA LEU A 65 11.33 21.14 -10.78
C LEU A 65 11.70 19.64 -10.69
N LYS A 66 12.50 19.13 -11.62
CA LYS A 66 12.98 17.74 -11.61
C LYS A 66 13.80 17.45 -10.35
N ASP A 67 14.74 18.33 -9.99
CA ASP A 67 15.57 18.18 -8.80
C ASP A 67 14.72 18.13 -7.52
N ARG A 68 13.69 18.98 -7.44
CA ARG A 68 12.77 18.98 -6.30
C ARG A 68 11.91 17.70 -6.24
N ILE A 69 11.50 17.16 -7.39
CA ILE A 69 10.77 15.89 -7.45
C ILE A 69 11.70 14.74 -7.05
N GLU A 70 12.93 14.72 -7.56
CA GLU A 70 13.93 13.71 -7.24
C GLU A 70 14.27 13.71 -5.76
N LYS A 71 14.51 14.88 -5.16
CA LYS A 71 14.71 15.04 -3.72
C LYS A 71 13.52 14.49 -2.91
N ARG A 72 12.28 14.79 -3.30
CA ARG A 72 11.10 14.22 -2.62
C ARG A 72 10.96 12.71 -2.80
N ARG A 73 11.45 12.16 -3.92
CA ARG A 73 11.47 10.71 -4.15
C ARG A 73 12.55 10.04 -3.28
N SER A 74 13.75 10.61 -3.21
CA SER A 74 14.82 10.10 -2.36
C SER A 74 14.46 10.18 -0.87
N GLU A 75 13.83 11.27 -0.41
CA GLU A 75 13.33 11.40 0.96
C GLU A 75 12.29 10.32 1.30
N ARG A 76 11.34 10.04 0.40
CA ARG A 76 10.36 8.96 0.58
C ARG A 76 11.00 7.57 0.59
N ALA A 77 11.96 7.33 -0.30
CA ALA A 77 12.72 6.08 -0.32
C ALA A 77 13.49 5.88 0.99
N GLU A 78 14.11 6.93 1.52
CA GLU A 78 14.84 6.87 2.79
C GLU A 78 13.89 6.66 3.99
N GLN A 79 12.75 7.34 4.01
CA GLN A 79 11.71 7.09 5.03
C GLN A 79 11.25 5.63 5.01
N GLN A 80 11.07 5.05 3.83
CA GLN A 80 10.70 3.64 3.69
C GLN A 80 11.83 2.71 4.17
N ARG A 81 13.09 3.04 3.84
CA ARG A 81 14.27 2.29 4.29
C ARG A 81 14.35 2.27 5.82
N ILE A 82 14.20 3.42 6.47
CA ILE A 82 14.19 3.56 7.94
C ILE A 82 13.02 2.76 8.56
N ARG A 83 11.83 2.81 7.97
CA ARG A 83 10.68 2.03 8.44
C ARG A 83 10.94 0.53 8.36
N ASN A 84 11.48 0.06 7.23
CA ASN A 84 11.83 -1.34 7.01
C ASN A 84 12.93 -1.81 7.97
N GLU A 85 13.95 -0.98 8.21
CA GLU A 85 15.04 -1.29 9.15
C GLU A 85 14.54 -1.40 10.59
N ARG A 86 13.70 -0.45 11.04
CA ARG A 86 13.05 -0.51 12.37
C ARG A 86 12.17 -1.74 12.54
N GLU A 87 11.43 -2.13 11.50
CA GLU A 87 10.62 -3.35 11.54
C GLU A 87 11.51 -4.60 11.59
N LYS A 88 12.57 -4.65 10.78
CA LYS A 88 13.54 -5.75 10.81
C LYS A 88 14.21 -5.87 12.16
N GLU A 89 14.56 -4.76 12.81
CA GLU A 89 15.13 -4.75 14.16
C GLU A 89 14.13 -5.27 15.20
N ARG A 90 12.86 -4.88 15.12
CA ARG A 90 11.80 -5.41 15.99
C ARG A 90 11.64 -6.91 15.84
N GLN A 91 11.57 -7.41 14.61
CA GLN A 91 11.46 -8.84 14.33
C GLN A 91 12.69 -9.60 14.85
N LYS A 92 13.89 -9.07 14.62
CA LYS A 92 15.15 -9.65 15.10
C LYS A 92 15.18 -9.72 16.63
N ARG A 93 14.75 -8.68 17.36
CA ARG A 93 14.68 -8.70 18.83
C ARG A 93 13.70 -9.76 19.36
N LEU A 94 12.54 -9.91 18.71
CA LEU A 94 11.57 -10.94 19.09
C LEU A 94 12.10 -12.36 18.84
N GLU A 95 12.83 -12.55 17.74
CA GLU A 95 13.46 -13.83 17.41
C GLU A 95 14.64 -14.13 18.35
N GLU A 96 15.46 -13.14 18.71
CA GLU A 96 16.53 -13.27 19.71
C GLU A 96 15.98 -13.58 21.11
N GLU A 97 14.89 -12.93 21.54
CA GLU A 97 14.24 -13.25 22.82
C GLU A 97 13.66 -14.68 22.81
N ARG A 98 13.05 -15.08 21.68
CA ARG A 98 12.50 -16.42 21.51
C ARG A 98 13.59 -17.48 21.54
N THR A 99 14.68 -17.28 20.79
CA THR A 99 15.82 -18.20 20.75
C THR A 99 16.50 -18.29 22.12
N ARG A 100 16.71 -17.17 22.83
CA ARG A 100 17.23 -17.19 24.21
C ARG A 100 16.34 -17.99 25.16
N LYS A 101 15.02 -17.82 25.05
CA LYS A 101 14.04 -18.57 25.86
C LYS A 101 14.00 -20.06 25.51
N GLU A 102 14.11 -20.40 24.22
CA GLU A 102 14.20 -21.78 23.74
C GLU A 102 15.50 -22.45 24.19
N GLU A 103 16.63 -21.74 24.19
CA GLU A 103 17.92 -22.21 24.71
C GLU A 103 17.90 -22.41 26.24
N GLU A 104 17.33 -21.47 27.01
CA GLU A 104 17.15 -21.62 28.46
C GLU A 104 16.21 -22.78 28.80
N GLU A 105 15.12 -22.98 28.04
CA GLU A 105 14.22 -24.11 28.25
C GLU A 105 14.86 -25.45 27.85
N ALA A 106 15.64 -25.47 26.77
CA ALA A 106 16.41 -26.66 26.36
C ALA A 106 17.45 -27.04 27.41
N LYS A 107 18.18 -26.05 27.95
CA LYS A 107 19.14 -26.26 29.05
C LYS A 107 18.45 -26.77 30.31
N ARG A 108 17.31 -26.17 30.71
CA ARG A 108 16.53 -26.64 31.86
C ARG A 108 16.00 -28.07 31.66
N ARG A 109 15.51 -28.41 30.47
CA ARG A 109 15.06 -29.78 30.15
C ARG A 109 16.22 -30.77 30.21
N ALA A 110 17.40 -30.41 29.69
CA ALA A 110 18.59 -31.27 29.76
C ALA A 110 19.05 -31.47 31.21
N GLU A 111 19.01 -30.43 32.04
CA GLU A 111 19.33 -30.52 33.48
C GLU A 111 18.29 -31.33 34.25
N ASP A 112 17.00 -31.17 33.96
CA ASP A 112 15.90 -31.94 34.57
C ASP A 112 15.96 -33.41 34.16
N ASP A 113 16.26 -33.73 32.90
CA ASP A 113 16.42 -35.11 32.44
C ASP A 113 17.70 -35.75 33.00
N ALA A 114 18.79 -35.00 33.17
CA ALA A 114 19.98 -35.48 33.86
C ALA A 114 19.71 -35.73 35.36
N LYS A 115 18.98 -34.84 36.02
CA LYS A 115 18.53 -35.02 37.42
C LYS A 115 17.56 -36.20 37.55
N LYS A 116 16.58 -36.33 36.65
CA LYS A 116 15.67 -37.48 36.59
C LYS A 116 16.41 -38.78 36.33
N LYS A 117 17.41 -38.82 35.45
CA LYS A 117 18.22 -40.02 35.25
C LYS A 117 19.02 -40.39 36.50
N LYS A 118 19.49 -39.39 37.26
CA LYS A 118 20.16 -39.57 38.56
C LYS A 118 19.20 -40.00 39.68
N THR A 119 17.93 -39.58 39.66
CA THR A 119 16.93 -39.98 40.68
C THR A 119 16.17 -41.25 40.32
N LEU A 120 16.00 -41.57 39.04
CA LEU A 120 15.32 -42.76 38.53
C LEU A 120 16.20 -44.02 38.66
N THR A 121 17.50 -43.85 38.93
CA THR A 121 18.35 -44.94 39.43
C THR A 121 18.17 -45.23 40.92
N SER A 122 17.39 -44.42 41.66
CA SER A 122 17.31 -44.52 43.12
C SER A 122 15.98 -44.98 43.71
N LEU A 123 14.79 -44.82 43.12
CA LEU A 123 13.56 -45.39 43.72
C LEU A 123 12.35 -45.46 42.77
N HIS A 124 11.57 -46.52 42.97
CA HIS A 124 10.27 -46.80 42.38
C HIS A 124 9.18 -45.73 42.67
N PHE A 125 8.20 -45.68 41.74
CA PHE A 125 6.82 -45.17 41.85
C PHE A 125 6.57 -43.67 41.56
N GLY A 126 5.63 -43.38 40.63
CA GLY A 126 4.92 -42.09 40.55
C GLY A 126 4.96 -41.33 39.20
N GLU A 127 3.93 -41.52 38.39
CA GLU A 127 3.31 -40.59 37.43
C GLU A 127 4.13 -39.57 36.59
N ARG A 128 4.27 -39.93 35.30
CA ARG A 128 4.18 -39.09 34.08
C ARG A 128 4.53 -37.60 34.19
N HIS A 129 5.81 -37.28 33.94
CA HIS A 129 6.26 -35.91 33.71
C HIS A 129 5.83 -35.34 32.34
N ALA A 130 5.27 -34.14 32.38
CA ALA A 130 4.78 -33.36 31.25
C ALA A 130 5.86 -32.43 30.67
N GLY A 131 6.15 -32.56 29.37
CA GLY A 131 6.58 -31.42 28.56
C GLY A 131 5.42 -30.44 28.40
N LYS A 132 5.68 -29.13 28.37
CA LYS A 132 4.63 -28.10 28.23
C LYS A 132 3.99 -28.21 26.85
N LYS A 133 2.97 -29.06 26.74
CA LYS A 133 2.19 -29.24 25.52
C LYS A 133 1.59 -27.87 25.17
N GLN A 134 1.82 -27.43 23.93
CA GLN A 134 1.24 -26.21 23.38
C GLN A 134 -0.25 -26.14 23.73
N THR A 135 -0.66 -25.01 24.30
CA THR A 135 -2.04 -24.88 24.80
C THR A 135 -3.03 -24.90 23.64
N GLY A 136 -4.28 -25.31 23.87
CA GLY A 136 -5.33 -25.27 22.84
C GLY A 136 -5.51 -23.86 22.26
N ARG A 137 -5.28 -22.82 23.07
CA ARG A 137 -5.31 -21.42 22.66
C ARG A 137 -4.19 -21.08 21.67
N GLU A 138 -2.96 -21.50 21.94
CA GLU A 138 -1.82 -21.28 21.05
C GLU A 138 -1.98 -22.02 19.72
N LYS A 139 -2.46 -23.27 19.75
CA LYS A 139 -2.75 -24.04 18.53
C LYS A 139 -3.81 -23.36 17.68
N LYS A 140 -4.92 -22.94 18.29
CA LYS A 140 -5.98 -22.19 17.60
C LYS A 140 -5.45 -20.90 16.99
N LYS A 141 -4.66 -20.12 17.74
CA LYS A 141 -4.09 -18.86 17.25
C LYS A 141 -3.16 -19.10 16.05
N LYS A 142 -2.30 -20.11 16.12
CA LYS A 142 -1.41 -20.48 15.01
C LYS A 142 -2.20 -20.88 13.76
N ILE A 143 -3.15 -21.81 13.89
CA ILE A 143 -3.96 -22.28 12.75
C ILE A 143 -4.75 -21.14 12.10
N LEU A 144 -5.36 -20.24 12.90
CA LEU A 144 -6.09 -19.11 12.36
C LEU A 144 -5.18 -18.08 11.67
N SER A 145 -3.97 -17.88 12.19
CA SER A 145 -2.97 -17.03 11.55
C SER A 145 -2.51 -17.61 10.22
N ASP A 146 -2.23 -18.92 10.18
CA ASP A 146 -1.78 -19.64 8.97
C ASP A 146 -2.87 -19.60 7.86
N ARG A 147 -4.15 -19.62 8.25
CA ARG A 147 -5.29 -19.50 7.31
C ARG A 147 -5.56 -18.07 6.83
N ARG A 148 -5.05 -17.04 7.52
CA ARG A 148 -5.36 -15.64 7.21
C ARG A 148 -4.44 -15.16 6.08
N LYS A 149 -5.02 -14.98 4.89
CA LYS A 149 -4.33 -14.34 3.76
C LYS A 149 -4.34 -12.82 3.92
N SER A 150 -3.21 -12.18 3.68
CA SER A 150 -3.13 -10.71 3.61
C SER A 150 -3.94 -10.20 2.43
N LEU A 151 -4.59 -9.04 2.60
CA LEU A 151 -5.31 -8.36 1.54
C LEU A 151 -4.48 -7.15 1.10
N ASP A 152 -4.03 -7.18 -0.15
CA ASP A 152 -3.41 -6.04 -0.80
C ASP A 152 -4.40 -5.44 -1.81
N ILE A 153 -4.91 -4.26 -1.50
CA ILE A 153 -5.98 -3.59 -2.27
C ILE A 153 -5.67 -2.13 -2.59
N GLU A 154 -4.54 -1.58 -2.12
CA GLU A 154 -4.29 -0.13 -2.16
C GLU A 154 -4.08 0.40 -3.58
N ASN A 155 -3.58 -0.43 -4.50
CA ASN A 155 -3.30 -0.05 -5.88
C ASN A 155 -4.02 -0.96 -6.91
N ALA A 156 -5.08 -1.65 -6.50
CA ALA A 156 -5.81 -2.57 -7.36
C ALA A 156 -6.77 -1.82 -8.32
N SER A 157 -6.87 -2.28 -9.57
CA SER A 157 -7.86 -1.77 -10.52
C SER A 157 -9.28 -2.22 -10.16
N GLU A 158 -10.29 -1.52 -10.66
CA GLU A 158 -11.70 -1.85 -10.40
C GLU A 158 -12.06 -3.29 -10.80
N SER A 159 -11.56 -3.77 -11.94
CA SER A 159 -11.76 -5.16 -12.39
C SER A 159 -11.21 -6.17 -11.38
N VAL A 160 -9.99 -5.96 -10.90
CA VAL A 160 -9.32 -6.83 -9.91
C VAL A 160 -10.06 -6.78 -8.57
N LEU A 161 -10.55 -5.62 -8.15
CA LEU A 161 -11.35 -5.50 -6.92
C LEU A 161 -12.66 -6.28 -7.00
N ARG A 162 -13.34 -6.27 -8.16
CA ARG A 162 -14.58 -7.03 -8.37
C ARG A 162 -14.34 -8.54 -8.31
N GLU A 163 -13.26 -9.03 -8.94
CA GLU A 163 -12.86 -10.44 -8.84
C GLU A 163 -12.49 -10.82 -7.40
N LYS A 164 -11.74 -9.96 -6.70
CA LYS A 164 -11.33 -10.21 -5.32
C LYS A 164 -12.52 -10.25 -4.36
N ALA A 165 -13.50 -9.37 -4.55
CA ALA A 165 -14.74 -9.38 -3.78
C ALA A 165 -15.50 -10.71 -3.98
N LYS A 166 -15.58 -11.21 -5.22
CA LYS A 166 -16.22 -12.50 -5.52
C LYS A 166 -15.46 -13.68 -4.90
N GLU A 167 -14.13 -13.67 -4.95
CA GLU A 167 -13.28 -14.68 -4.30
C GLU A 167 -13.52 -14.72 -2.78
N LEU A 168 -13.51 -13.55 -2.12
CA LEU A 168 -13.74 -13.44 -0.69
C LEU A 168 -15.15 -13.87 -0.29
N TRP A 169 -16.16 -13.52 -1.10
CA TRP A 169 -17.53 -13.95 -0.87
C TRP A 169 -17.68 -15.47 -0.97
N ASN A 170 -17.12 -16.09 -2.01
CA ASN A 170 -17.10 -17.55 -2.16
C ASN A 170 -16.38 -18.22 -0.98
N TRP A 171 -15.22 -17.68 -0.57
CA TRP A 171 -14.47 -18.19 0.57
C TRP A 171 -15.28 -18.11 1.88
N MET A 172 -15.94 -16.98 2.14
CA MET A 172 -16.81 -16.82 3.30
C MET A 172 -17.96 -17.83 3.28
N HIS A 173 -18.61 -18.00 2.12
CA HIS A 173 -19.72 -18.93 1.96
C HIS A 173 -19.31 -20.38 2.24
N GLN A 174 -18.16 -20.82 1.72
CA GLN A 174 -17.60 -22.14 1.99
C GLN A 174 -17.35 -22.36 3.50
N LEU A 175 -16.80 -21.35 4.20
CA LEU A 175 -16.57 -21.44 5.64
C LEU A 175 -17.87 -21.54 6.44
N GLU A 176 -18.92 -20.87 6.01
CA GLU A 176 -20.25 -20.95 6.63
C GLU A 176 -20.87 -22.33 6.44
N GLU A 177 -20.76 -22.90 5.23
CA GLU A 177 -21.21 -24.25 4.92
C GLU A 177 -20.49 -25.30 5.78
N GLU A 178 -19.15 -25.25 5.85
CA GLU A 178 -18.36 -26.14 6.71
C GLU A 178 -18.74 -26.00 8.18
N LYS A 179 -18.97 -24.77 8.65
CA LYS A 179 -19.40 -24.51 10.03
C LYS A 179 -20.78 -25.13 10.29
N PHE A 180 -21.72 -25.00 9.36
CA PHE A 180 -23.06 -25.56 9.48
C PHE A 180 -23.01 -27.09 9.60
N GLU A 181 -22.26 -27.75 8.71
CA GLU A 181 -22.11 -29.21 8.75
C GLU A 181 -21.46 -29.67 10.07
N LEU A 182 -20.41 -28.99 10.53
CA LEU A 182 -19.78 -29.29 11.82
C LEU A 182 -20.75 -29.11 13.00
N GLN A 183 -21.62 -28.10 12.98
CA GLN A 183 -22.64 -27.90 14.00
C GLN A 183 -23.67 -29.03 14.00
N TYR A 184 -24.11 -29.47 12.82
CA TYR A 184 -25.02 -30.60 12.68
C TYR A 184 -24.39 -31.90 13.21
N GLN A 185 -23.16 -32.21 12.80
CA GLN A 185 -22.41 -33.37 13.28
C GLN A 185 -22.20 -33.33 14.81
N PHE A 186 -21.87 -32.15 15.36
CA PHE A 186 -21.72 -31.99 16.80
C PHE A 186 -23.02 -32.29 17.57
N ALA A 187 -24.16 -31.81 17.06
CA ALA A 187 -25.46 -32.09 17.66
C ALA A 187 -25.78 -33.61 17.66
N LYS A 188 -25.53 -34.28 16.54
CA LYS A 188 -25.67 -35.74 16.41
C LYS A 188 -24.76 -36.50 17.39
N GLN A 189 -23.47 -36.15 17.44
CA GLN A 189 -22.51 -36.76 18.37
C GLN A 189 -22.91 -36.57 19.83
N LYS A 190 -23.41 -35.39 20.19
CA LYS A 190 -23.91 -35.10 21.55
C LYS A 190 -25.07 -36.02 21.92
N TYR A 191 -26.00 -36.26 21.00
CA TYR A 191 -27.09 -37.21 21.20
C TYR A 191 -26.55 -38.65 21.35
N GLU A 192 -25.69 -39.11 20.45
CA GLU A 192 -25.13 -40.46 20.49
C GLU A 192 -24.37 -40.76 21.79
N VAL A 193 -23.56 -39.80 22.26
CA VAL A 193 -22.85 -39.91 23.54
C VAL A 193 -23.84 -40.01 24.70
N SER A 194 -24.88 -39.16 24.70
CA SER A 194 -25.91 -39.18 25.76
C SER A 194 -26.66 -40.52 25.79
N ALA A 195 -27.03 -41.06 24.62
CA ALA A 195 -27.68 -42.35 24.50
C ALA A 195 -26.78 -43.50 24.99
N LYS A 196 -25.48 -43.48 24.64
CA LYS A 196 -24.49 -44.46 25.12
C LYS A 196 -24.32 -44.43 26.63
N ILE A 197 -24.24 -43.23 27.23
CA ILE A 197 -24.16 -43.05 28.69
C ILE A 197 -25.41 -43.64 29.37
N ASN A 198 -26.61 -43.33 28.85
CA ASN A 198 -27.85 -43.86 29.41
C ASN A 198 -27.95 -45.38 29.31
N LYS A 199 -27.56 -45.96 28.17
CA LYS A 199 -27.49 -47.43 27.99
C LYS A 199 -26.49 -48.07 28.96
N HIS A 200 -25.32 -47.47 29.14
CA HIS A 200 -24.34 -48.00 30.08
C HIS A 200 -24.87 -47.95 31.53
N ARG A 201 -25.47 -46.83 31.92
CA ARG A 201 -26.09 -46.66 33.24
C ARG A 201 -27.21 -47.68 33.48
N SER A 202 -28.09 -47.92 32.50
CA SER A 202 -29.14 -48.93 32.65
C SER A 202 -28.56 -50.34 32.79
N THR A 203 -27.52 -50.70 32.02
CA THR A 203 -26.86 -52.01 32.17
C THR A 203 -26.20 -52.20 33.54
N LEU A 204 -25.62 -51.14 34.11
CA LEU A 204 -25.04 -51.17 35.47
C LEU A 204 -26.13 -51.35 36.52
N ASN A 205 -27.24 -50.59 36.42
CA ASN A 205 -28.37 -50.72 37.34
C ASN A 205 -29.02 -52.12 37.29
N MET A 206 -29.11 -52.72 36.10
CA MET A 206 -29.62 -54.10 35.98
C MET A 206 -28.68 -55.09 36.66
N LYS A 207 -27.36 -54.95 36.46
CA LYS A 207 -26.36 -55.81 37.12
C LYS A 207 -26.33 -55.65 38.64
N SER A 208 -26.54 -54.43 39.16
CA SER A 208 -26.60 -54.20 40.61
C SER A 208 -27.86 -54.74 41.27
N ASN A 209 -28.97 -54.90 40.53
CA ASN A 209 -30.20 -55.49 41.04
C ASN A 209 -30.21 -57.03 40.95
N LEU A 210 -29.19 -57.63 40.33
CA LEU A 210 -29.03 -59.08 40.13
C LEU A 210 -28.00 -59.71 41.10
N LEU A 211 -27.34 -58.89 41.93
CA LEU A 211 -26.42 -59.28 43.02
C LEU A 211 -27.07 -58.94 44.36
#